data_AF-A0A6J4P5D5-F1
#
_entry.id   AF-A0A6J4P5D5-F1
#
_cell.length_a   1.000
_cell.length_b   1.000
_cell.length_c   1.000
_cell.angle_alpha   90.00
_cell.angle_beta   90.00
_cell.angle_gamma   90.00
#
_symmetry.space_group_name_H-M   'P 1'
#
loop_
_entity.id
_entity.type
_entity.pdbx_description
1 polymer ?
#
loop_
_entity_poly.entity_id
_entity_poly.type
_entity_poly.pdbx_seq_one_letter_code
_entity_poly.pdbx_strand_id
1 'polypeptide(L)'
;MQEAPEVQRFIIVVKMYLATDYIHPFEGDVGVRSRCRLRLYLPYEAKDAAVVICSELPDNPGEAPTNAAEQIAAEVITHFKFPSPPVWIEHRPPEATDGEEEGFDLVNFAHYEVRKTIRGGTLRKEIGPASRKPLDRRTVEMLVGRDV
;
A
#
# COMPACT_ATOMS: atom_id res chain seq x y z
N MET A 1 45.47 -11.30 22.87
CA MET A 1 44.46 -11.83 21.94
C MET A 1 43.19 -11.04 22.22
N GLN A 2 42.92 -10.05 21.38
CA GLN A 2 41.81 -9.10 21.55
C GLN A 2 40.74 -9.54 20.55
N GLU A 3 39.58 -9.94 21.04
CA GLU A 3 38.43 -10.28 20.20
C GLU A 3 37.97 -9.02 19.45
N ALA A 4 37.75 -9.17 18.14
CA ALA A 4 37.22 -8.13 17.28
C ALA A 4 35.73 -7.91 17.57
N PRO A 5 35.22 -6.67 17.52
CA PRO A 5 33.81 -6.41 17.78
C PRO A 5 32.96 -6.98 16.65
N GLU A 6 31.97 -7.77 17.04
CA GLU A 6 30.92 -8.32 16.19
C GLU A 6 30.16 -7.16 15.52
N VAL A 7 30.15 -7.14 14.19
CA VAL A 7 29.46 -6.13 13.40
C VAL A 7 27.97 -6.40 13.50
N GLN A 8 27.33 -5.86 14.53
CA GLN A 8 25.88 -5.92 14.67
C GLN A 8 25.27 -5.19 13.47
N ARG A 9 24.79 -5.95 12.47
CA ARG A 9 23.95 -5.42 11.40
C ARG A 9 22.65 -4.96 12.04
N PHE A 10 22.61 -3.70 12.45
CA PHE A 10 21.38 -3.03 12.85
C PHE A 10 20.45 -3.02 11.63
N ILE A 11 19.49 -3.93 11.61
CA ILE A 11 18.25 -3.68 10.87
C ILE A 11 17.68 -2.43 11.56
N ILE A 12 17.74 -1.29 10.89
CA ILE A 12 17.12 -0.07 11.38
C ILE A 12 15.61 -0.32 11.34
N VAL A 13 15.05 -0.70 12.48
CA VAL A 13 13.60 -0.81 12.63
C VAL A 13 13.09 0.63 12.77
N VAL A 14 12.52 1.15 11.69
CA VAL A 14 11.86 2.44 11.69
C VAL A 14 10.64 2.32 12.59
N LYS A 15 10.54 3.19 13.60
CA LYS A 15 9.32 3.26 14.41
C LYS A 15 8.22 3.89 13.57
N MET A 16 7.13 3.15 13.39
CA MET A 16 5.93 3.61 12.69
C MET A 16 4.75 3.71 13.65
N TYR A 17 3.78 4.56 13.33
CA TYR A 17 2.46 4.57 13.98
C TYR A 17 1.36 4.56 12.93
N LEU A 18 0.22 3.92 13.26
CA LEU A 18 -0.97 3.94 12.43
C LEU A 18 -1.59 5.33 12.50
N ALA A 19 -1.43 6.11 11.45
CA ALA A 19 -1.92 7.48 11.36
C ALA A 19 -3.41 7.52 11.00
N THR A 20 -3.85 6.64 10.11
CA THR A 20 -5.27 6.50 9.77
C THR A 20 -5.59 5.10 9.25
N ASP A 21 -6.84 4.70 9.43
CA ASP A 21 -7.42 3.43 9.03
C ASP A 21 -8.87 3.66 8.60
N TYR A 22 -9.16 3.53 7.32
CA TYR A 22 -10.46 3.89 6.77
C TYR A 22 -10.83 3.07 5.54
N ILE A 23 -12.12 3.03 5.24
CA ILE A 23 -12.63 2.44 4.00
C ILE A 23 -12.60 3.52 2.90
N HIS A 24 -11.82 3.26 1.86
CA HIS A 24 -11.64 4.15 0.72
C HIS A 24 -12.55 3.72 -0.42
N PRO A 25 -13.55 4.53 -0.82
CA PRO A 25 -14.33 4.27 -2.00
C PRO A 25 -13.54 4.63 -3.26
N PHE A 26 -13.65 3.81 -4.30
CA PHE A 26 -13.14 4.12 -5.62
C PHE A 26 -14.11 3.65 -6.69
N GLU A 27 -14.03 4.22 -7.88
CA GLU A 27 -14.82 3.73 -9.02
C GLU A 27 -13.95 2.72 -9.77
N GLY A 28 -14.49 1.56 -10.13
CA GLY A 28 -13.83 0.66 -11.08
C GLY A 28 -14.12 1.05 -12.52
N ASP A 29 -13.52 0.35 -13.49
CA ASP A 29 -13.75 0.61 -14.92
C ASP A 29 -15.20 0.37 -15.37
N VAL A 30 -15.92 -0.50 -14.66
CA VAL A 30 -17.30 -0.91 -14.97
C VAL A 30 -18.34 0.03 -14.32
N GLY A 31 -17.91 1.14 -13.71
CA GLY A 31 -18.80 2.11 -13.08
C GLY A 31 -19.49 1.62 -11.80
N VAL A 32 -19.19 0.39 -11.36
CA VAL A 32 -19.56 -0.10 -10.04
C VAL A 32 -18.63 0.56 -9.02
N ARG A 33 -19.23 1.15 -7.98
CA ARG A 33 -18.48 1.76 -6.89
C ARG A 33 -17.88 0.64 -6.02
N SER A 34 -16.56 0.55 -6.04
CA SER A 34 -15.76 -0.38 -5.24
C SER A 34 -15.28 0.27 -3.95
N ARG A 35 -14.69 -0.54 -3.07
CA ARG A 35 -14.09 -0.09 -1.81
C ARG A 35 -12.94 -0.99 -1.36
N CYS A 36 -11.96 -0.39 -0.73
CA CYS A 36 -10.86 -1.07 -0.05
C CYS A 36 -10.66 -0.50 1.36
N ARG A 37 -9.92 -1.20 2.21
CA ARG A 37 -9.44 -0.63 3.48
C ARG A 37 -8.03 -0.09 3.29
N LEU A 38 -7.82 1.18 3.61
CA LEU A 38 -6.51 1.80 3.62
C LEU A 38 -6.03 1.98 5.07
N ARG A 39 -4.85 1.44 5.35
CA ARG A 39 -4.12 1.70 6.59
C ARG A 39 -2.84 2.44 6.26
N LEU A 40 -2.71 3.66 6.76
CA LEU A 40 -1.55 4.53 6.57
C LEU A 40 -0.71 4.55 7.84
N TYR A 41 0.54 4.16 7.70
CA TYR A 41 1.56 4.21 8.74
C TYR A 41 2.56 5.31 8.41
N LEU A 42 2.80 6.19 9.38
CA LEU A 42 3.79 7.26 9.26
C LEU A 42 4.96 6.97 10.20
N PRO A 43 6.19 7.33 9.81
CA PRO A 43 7.33 7.21 10.70
C PRO A 43 7.25 8.26 11.81
N TYR A 44 7.74 7.91 13.01
CA TYR A 44 7.89 8.88 14.10
C TYR A 44 8.93 9.96 13.74
N GLU A 45 9.97 9.57 13.01
CA GLU A 45 10.97 10.49 12.48
C GLU A 45 10.67 10.77 11.00
N ALA A 46 10.58 12.04 10.61
CA ALA A 46 10.15 12.46 9.28
C ALA A 46 11.11 12.12 8.12
N LYS A 47 12.09 11.23 8.32
CA LYS A 47 13.11 10.86 7.33
C LYS A 47 12.72 9.67 6.46
N ASP A 48 11.89 8.77 6.98
CA ASP A 48 11.50 7.55 6.28
C ASP A 48 10.22 7.74 5.46
N ALA A 49 9.96 6.83 4.53
CA ALA A 49 8.74 6.84 3.73
C ALA A 49 7.54 6.36 4.55
N ALA A 50 6.35 6.91 4.26
CA ALA A 50 5.09 6.36 4.75
C ALA A 50 4.86 4.95 4.19
N VAL A 51 4.14 4.10 4.92
CA VAL A 51 3.68 2.79 4.43
C VAL A 51 2.17 2.81 4.30
N VAL A 52 1.65 2.46 3.12
CA VAL A 52 0.22 2.32 2.87
C VAL A 52 -0.08 0.85 2.61
N ILE A 53 -0.96 0.27 3.43
CA ILE A 53 -1.52 -1.06 3.17
C ILE A 53 -2.92 -0.86 2.58
N CYS A 54 -3.09 -1.27 1.34
CA CYS A 54 -4.37 -1.32 0.63
C CYS A 54 -4.91 -2.74 0.68
N SER A 55 -5.89 -2.98 1.54
CA SER A 55 -6.51 -4.30 1.73
C SER A 55 -7.81 -4.42 0.95
N GLU A 56 -7.96 -5.56 0.26
CA GLU A 56 -9.24 -5.97 -0.30
C GLU A 56 -10.25 -6.25 0.81
N LEU A 57 -11.52 -5.95 0.53
CA LEU A 57 -12.62 -6.21 1.45
C LEU A 57 -13.45 -7.39 0.93
N PRO A 58 -13.88 -8.31 1.81
CA PRO A 58 -14.71 -9.45 1.42
C PRO A 58 -16.07 -9.04 0.85
N ASP A 59 -16.55 -7.85 1.21
CA ASP A 59 -17.81 -7.29 0.76
C ASP A 59 -17.62 -6.15 -0.26
N ASN A 60 -16.48 -6.13 -0.97
CA ASN A 60 -16.26 -5.22 -2.09
C ASN A 60 -17.19 -5.60 -3.26
N PRO A 61 -18.16 -4.74 -3.65
CA PRO A 61 -19.16 -5.12 -4.65
C PRO A 61 -18.66 -5.05 -6.10
N GLY A 62 -17.46 -4.51 -6.32
CA GLY A 62 -16.95 -4.20 -7.65
C GLY A 62 -15.52 -4.70 -7.87
N GLU A 63 -14.80 -3.97 -8.71
CA GLU A 63 -13.41 -4.26 -9.08
C GLU A 63 -12.49 -4.39 -7.86
N ALA A 64 -11.59 -5.39 -7.90
CA ALA A 64 -10.57 -5.60 -6.88
C ALA A 64 -9.61 -4.40 -6.80
N PRO A 65 -9.16 -3.97 -5.61
CA PRO A 65 -8.30 -2.80 -5.46
C PRO A 65 -6.97 -2.91 -6.22
N THR A 66 -6.47 -4.14 -6.39
CA THR A 66 -5.29 -4.48 -7.20
C THR A 66 -5.37 -3.90 -8.62
N ASN A 67 -6.54 -3.91 -9.26
CA ASN A 67 -6.71 -3.42 -10.64
C ASN A 67 -6.86 -1.89 -10.75
N ALA A 68 -7.06 -1.24 -9.60
CA ALA A 68 -7.19 0.21 -9.46
C ALA A 68 -6.05 0.82 -8.64
N ALA A 69 -4.95 0.09 -8.42
CA ALA A 69 -3.86 0.50 -7.55
C ALA A 69 -3.27 1.86 -7.94
N GLU A 70 -3.08 2.11 -9.23
CA GLU A 70 -2.56 3.37 -9.76
C GLU A 70 -3.50 4.56 -9.47
N GLN A 71 -4.81 4.33 -9.53
CA GLN A 71 -5.81 5.33 -9.20
C GLN A 71 -5.83 5.61 -7.70
N ILE A 72 -5.98 4.54 -6.90
CA ILE A 72 -6.09 4.66 -5.44
C ILE A 72 -4.81 5.31 -4.88
N ALA A 73 -3.64 4.91 -5.36
CA ALA A 73 -2.38 5.53 -4.95
C ALA A 73 -2.30 7.02 -5.35
N ALA A 74 -2.76 7.40 -6.55
CA ALA A 74 -2.82 8.80 -6.97
C ALA A 74 -3.73 9.65 -6.06
N GLU A 75 -4.87 9.09 -5.66
CA GLU A 75 -5.82 9.74 -4.75
C GLU A 75 -5.21 9.94 -3.35
N VAL A 76 -4.58 8.90 -2.80
CA VAL A 76 -3.90 8.95 -1.50
C VAL A 76 -2.75 9.95 -1.51
N ILE A 77 -1.87 9.91 -2.52
CA ILE A 77 -0.75 10.84 -2.66
C ILE A 77 -1.26 12.29 -2.77
N THR A 78 -2.33 12.52 -3.55
CA THR A 78 -2.94 13.85 -3.66
C THR A 78 -3.48 14.34 -2.32
N HIS A 79 -4.11 13.45 -1.54
CA HIS A 79 -4.75 13.80 -0.28
C HIS A 79 -3.73 14.08 0.84
N PHE A 80 -2.79 13.16 1.07
CA PHE A 80 -1.87 13.23 2.20
C PHE A 80 -0.59 14.04 1.90
N LYS A 81 -0.26 14.28 0.63
CA LYS A 81 0.90 15.10 0.21
C LYS A 81 2.20 14.66 0.89
N PHE A 82 2.52 13.36 0.77
CA PHE A 82 3.71 12.79 1.38
C PHE A 82 4.99 13.52 0.91
N PRO A 83 6.01 13.65 1.79
CA PRO A 83 7.29 14.28 1.44
C PRO A 83 8.11 13.43 0.46
N SER A 84 7.83 12.13 0.40
CA SER A 84 8.45 11.15 -0.48
C SER A 84 7.39 10.12 -0.94
N PRO A 85 7.63 9.39 -2.04
CA PRO A 85 6.77 8.28 -2.44
C PRO A 85 6.54 7.27 -1.30
N PRO A 86 5.29 6.89 -0.99
CA PRO A 86 5.01 5.91 0.04
C PRO A 86 5.40 4.50 -0.43
N VAL A 87 5.76 3.63 0.51
CA VAL A 87 5.79 2.18 0.30
C VAL A 87 4.34 1.70 0.20
N TRP A 88 3.98 1.12 -0.95
CA TRP A 88 2.63 0.63 -1.19
C TRP A 88 2.58 -0.89 -1.10
N ILE A 89 1.69 -1.40 -0.27
CA ILE A 89 1.47 -2.83 -0.04
C ILE A 89 0.03 -3.16 -0.37
N GLU A 90 -0.18 -4.08 -1.31
CA GLU A 90 -1.48 -4.70 -1.51
C GLU A 90 -1.64 -5.88 -0.54
N HIS A 91 -2.81 -6.01 0.04
CA HIS A 91 -3.14 -7.08 0.97
C HIS A 91 -4.45 -7.76 0.53
N ARG A 92 -4.39 -9.08 0.36
CA ARG A 92 -5.53 -9.93 0.01
C ARG A 92 -5.77 -10.89 1.18
N PRO A 93 -6.68 -10.53 2.11
CA PRO A 93 -7.02 -11.39 3.22
C PRO A 93 -7.82 -12.61 2.73
N PRO A 94 -7.73 -13.78 3.38
CA PRO A 94 -8.44 -15.00 2.97
C PRO A 94 -9.95 -14.80 2.82
N GLU A 95 -10.54 -13.96 3.67
CA GLU A 95 -11.98 -13.67 3.63
C GLU A 95 -12.40 -12.98 2.32
N ALA A 96 -11.47 -12.28 1.66
CA ALA A 96 -11.72 -11.60 0.39
C ALA A 96 -11.41 -12.45 -0.85
N THR A 97 -10.81 -13.63 -0.66
CA THR A 97 -10.33 -14.50 -1.73
C THR A 97 -10.89 -15.91 -1.61
N ASP A 98 -12.14 -16.06 -1.15
CA ASP A 98 -12.82 -17.35 -0.99
C ASP A 98 -12.02 -18.41 -0.20
N GLY A 99 -11.23 -17.96 0.78
CA GLY A 99 -10.41 -18.83 1.64
C GLY A 99 -9.03 -19.19 1.08
N GLU A 100 -8.60 -18.58 -0.03
CA GLU A 100 -7.20 -18.67 -0.50
C GLU A 100 -6.21 -18.15 0.57
N GLU A 101 -4.94 -18.52 0.42
CA GLU A 101 -3.88 -18.08 1.33
C GLU A 101 -3.76 -16.55 1.33
N GLU A 102 -3.53 -15.99 2.52
CA GLU A 102 -3.31 -14.56 2.68
C GLU A 102 -2.11 -14.09 1.84
N GLY A 103 -2.33 -13.05 1.04
CA GLY A 103 -1.31 -12.52 0.15
C GLY A 103 -0.94 -11.08 0.47
N PHE A 104 0.35 -10.79 0.46
CA PHE A 104 0.86 -9.42 0.37
C PHE A 104 1.74 -9.24 -0.86
N ASP A 105 1.60 -8.10 -1.52
CA ASP A 105 2.52 -7.67 -2.58
C ASP A 105 3.07 -6.28 -2.29
N LEU A 106 4.39 -6.14 -2.41
CA LEU A 106 5.01 -4.84 -2.55
C LEU A 106 4.75 -4.33 -3.97
N VAL A 107 4.18 -3.13 -4.07
CA VAL A 107 3.87 -2.49 -5.35
C VAL A 107 4.88 -1.39 -5.63
N ASN A 108 5.52 -1.47 -6.79
CA ASN A 108 6.37 -0.42 -7.33
C ASN A 108 5.69 0.22 -8.55
N PHE A 109 5.41 1.51 -8.45
CA PHE A 109 4.88 2.31 -9.57
C PHE A 109 6.01 2.87 -10.42
N ALA A 110 5.86 2.87 -11.75
CA ALA A 110 6.89 3.37 -12.67
C ALA A 110 7.21 4.87 -12.48
N HIS A 111 6.22 5.65 -12.00
CA HIS A 111 6.40 7.02 -11.55
C HIS A 111 5.31 7.38 -10.55
N TYR A 112 5.55 8.40 -9.72
CA TYR A 112 4.59 8.89 -8.71
C TYR A 112 3.95 10.23 -9.10
N GLU A 113 4.24 10.74 -10.30
CA GLU A 113 3.56 11.92 -10.83
C GLU A 113 2.08 11.61 -11.05
N VAL A 114 1.21 12.38 -10.41
CA VAL A 114 -0.24 12.28 -10.57
C VAL A 114 -0.66 12.94 -11.88
N ARG A 115 -1.21 12.15 -12.79
CA ARG A 115 -1.70 12.60 -14.11
C ARG A 115 -3.19 12.34 -14.23
N LYS A 116 -3.86 13.10 -15.11
CA LYS A 116 -5.25 12.84 -15.47
C LYS A 116 -5.31 11.94 -16.72
N THR A 117 -6.01 10.83 -16.64
CA THR A 117 -6.18 9.84 -17.72
C THR A 117 -7.66 9.58 -17.97
N ILE A 118 -8.01 9.08 -19.15
CA ILE A 118 -9.38 8.62 -19.45
C ILE A 118 -9.36 7.10 -19.42
N ARG A 119 -10.11 6.49 -18.49
CA ARG A 119 -10.22 5.04 -18.34
C ARG A 119 -11.69 4.67 -18.10
N GLY A 120 -12.20 3.70 -18.84
CA GLY A 120 -13.64 3.35 -18.84
C GLY A 120 -14.55 4.51 -19.27
N GLY A 121 -14.05 5.49 -20.02
CA GLY A 121 -14.79 6.70 -20.42
C GLY A 121 -14.87 7.80 -19.37
N THR A 122 -14.28 7.60 -18.18
CA THR A 122 -14.27 8.58 -17.08
C THR A 122 -12.86 9.18 -16.91
N LEU A 123 -12.80 10.48 -16.61
CA LEU A 123 -11.56 11.17 -16.29
C LEU A 123 -11.12 10.83 -14.86
N ARG A 124 -9.93 10.24 -14.71
CA ARG A 124 -9.38 9.76 -13.44
C ARG A 124 -8.00 10.33 -13.18
N LYS A 125 -7.56 10.26 -11.93
CA LYS A 125 -6.18 10.53 -11.55
C LYS A 125 -5.46 9.21 -11.40
N GLU A 126 -4.29 9.08 -12.01
CA GLU A 126 -3.47 7.87 -11.93
C GLU A 126 -1.99 8.25 -11.80
N ILE A 127 -1.20 7.35 -11.24
CA ILE A 127 0.26 7.36 -11.29
C ILE A 127 0.76 6.31 -12.30
N GLY A 128 2.08 6.09 -12.36
CA GLY A 128 2.66 5.16 -13.33
C GLY A 128 2.22 3.72 -13.07
N PRO A 129 2.26 2.84 -14.09
CA PRO A 129 1.83 1.45 -13.98
C PRO A 129 2.53 0.70 -12.84
N ALA A 130 1.78 -0.18 -12.19
CA ALA A 130 2.21 -1.00 -11.08
C ALA A 130 2.96 -2.25 -11.52
N SER A 131 4.03 -2.56 -10.80
CA SER A 131 4.72 -3.86 -10.80
C SER A 131 4.67 -4.44 -9.39
N ARG A 132 4.53 -5.76 -9.26
CA ARG A 132 4.27 -6.43 -7.99
C ARG A 132 5.35 -7.45 -7.68
N LYS A 133 5.67 -7.55 -6.40
CA LYS A 133 6.52 -8.60 -5.86
C LYS A 133 5.89 -9.16 -4.59
N PRO A 134 5.74 -10.49 -4.47
CA PRO A 134 5.25 -11.11 -3.25
C PRO A 134 6.09 -10.70 -2.04
N LEU A 135 5.38 -10.46 -0.94
CA LEU A 135 5.95 -10.09 0.35
C LEU A 135 5.36 -11.01 1.41
N ASP A 136 6.19 -11.52 2.32
CA ASP A 136 5.66 -12.29 3.45
C ASP A 136 5.12 -11.34 4.55
N ARG A 137 4.16 -11.87 5.31
CA ARG A 137 3.53 -11.17 6.46
C ARG A 137 4.56 -10.61 7.43
N ARG A 138 5.58 -11.40 7.79
CA ARG A 138 6.61 -10.98 8.75
C ARG A 138 7.35 -9.73 8.28
N THR A 139 7.63 -9.62 6.99
CA THR A 139 8.28 -8.46 6.39
C THR A 139 7.37 -7.23 6.43
N VAL A 140 6.07 -7.39 6.19
CA VAL A 140 5.09 -6.32 6.36
C VAL A 140 5.06 -5.83 7.81
N GLU A 141 4.99 -6.74 8.77
CA GLU A 141 4.95 -6.43 10.21
C GLU A 141 6.24 -5.72 10.67
N MET A 142 7.40 -6.10 10.13
CA MET A 142 8.66 -5.38 10.37
C MET A 142 8.64 -3.97 9.77
N LEU A 143 8.04 -3.76 8.60
CA LEU A 143 7.93 -2.44 7.97
C LEU A 143 7.03 -1.49 8.77
N VAL A 144 5.93 -1.99 9.34
CA VAL A 144 4.98 -1.17 10.10
C VAL A 144 5.19 -1.22 11.62
N GLY A 145 6.15 -2.04 12.09
CA GLY A 145 6.50 -2.19 13.50
C GLY A 145 5.40 -2.80 14.39
N ARG A 146 4.43 -3.51 13.79
CA ARG A 146 3.29 -4.14 14.50
C ARG A 146 2.57 -5.17 13.62
N ASP A 147 1.72 -5.97 14.25
CA ASP A 147 0.87 -6.94 13.57
C ASP A 147 -0.11 -6.26 12.60
N VAL A 148 -0.37 -6.92 11.47
CA VAL A 148 -1.23 -6.45 10.36
C VAL A 148 -2.41 -7.35 10.07
#